data_AF-A0A4Y9XM84-F1
#
_entry.id   AF-A0A4Y9XM84-F1
#
_cell.length_a   1.000
_cell.length_b   1.000
_cell.length_c   1.000
_cell.angle_alpha   90.00
_cell.angle_beta   90.00
_cell.angle_gamma   90.00
#
_symmetry.space_group_name_H-M   'P 1'
#
loop_
_entity.id
_entity.type
_entity.pdbx_description
1 polymer ?
#
loop_
_entity_poly.entity_id
_entity_poly.type
_entity_poly.pdbx_seq_one_letter_code
_entity_poly.pdbx_strand_id
1 'polypeptide(L)'
;MRRDVRILLVGDEGVGKSTIVTSLIKESFVAHVQHVVPEVTIPPEVTPENVTTYIVDSGAGLQDKQHLETEIRKAHVICVVYSIDNPNSFDRIPTYWLPYFRQLGVNVPVILVGNKIDLRGGQVTNEALEDEIIPIMKEFKEVETCVECSAKLPVNVSEVFYFAQKAVLHPTAPLYDSRDHVLKPACVDALKRIFKLCDINKDGILDAAELNEFQRKCFDAPLQLQELEGIKDMVREHAENGVRDDGLTEAGFLYLHTIFIQRGRLETTWTVLRKFGYAEDLRLTESFLYPKFDVAPDCSVELSPLGYQFFTDIFETYDKDQDGALKATELDDLFSTSPGNPWRSQFYPDTTIADDTSPITLQAWLAQWSMTTLLDHRTTLSYLAYLGYPNEPRT
;
A
#
# COMPACT_ATOMS: atom_id res chain seq x y z
N MET A 1 5.89 -7.63 -4.96
CA MET A 1 4.91 -8.03 -3.93
C MET A 1 5.45 -9.27 -3.24
N ARG A 2 5.38 -9.34 -1.90
CA ARG A 2 5.83 -10.54 -1.15
C ARG A 2 5.07 -11.77 -1.64
N ARG A 3 5.78 -12.88 -1.82
CA ARG A 3 5.22 -14.14 -2.35
C ARG A 3 4.72 -15.05 -1.24
N ASP A 4 5.08 -14.75 0.00
CA ASP A 4 4.74 -15.51 1.17
C ASP A 4 4.70 -14.63 2.44
N VAL A 5 3.91 -15.06 3.41
CA VAL A 5 3.78 -14.45 4.73
C VAL A 5 4.13 -15.49 5.79
N ARG A 6 4.96 -15.11 6.77
CA ARG A 6 5.32 -15.96 7.90
C ARG A 6 4.76 -15.37 9.18
N ILE A 7 3.81 -16.07 9.78
CA ILE A 7 3.13 -15.70 11.02
C ILE A 7 3.73 -16.53 12.15
N LEU A 8 4.30 -15.86 13.15
CA LEU A 8 4.82 -16.50 14.35
C LEU A 8 3.88 -16.24 15.53
N LEU A 9 3.40 -17.30 16.18
CA LEU A 9 2.68 -17.19 17.45
C LEU A 9 3.67 -17.28 18.60
N VAL A 10 3.68 -16.25 19.45
CA VAL A 10 4.46 -16.18 20.69
C VAL A 10 3.56 -15.83 21.86
N GLY A 11 4.06 -15.97 23.08
CA GLY A 11 3.26 -15.75 24.29
C GLY A 11 3.58 -16.78 25.36
N ASP A 12 3.06 -16.53 26.54
CA ASP A 12 3.34 -17.32 27.73
C ASP A 12 2.88 -18.78 27.62
N GLU A 13 3.36 -19.63 28.53
CA GLU A 13 2.90 -21.01 28.61
C GLU A 13 1.41 -21.06 28.97
N GLY A 14 0.65 -21.95 28.33
CA GLY A 14 -0.78 -22.13 28.64
C GLY A 14 -1.75 -21.09 28.08
N VAL A 15 -1.29 -20.09 27.32
CA VAL A 15 -2.17 -19.09 26.66
C VAL A 15 -2.95 -19.64 25.45
N GLY A 16 -2.57 -20.82 24.94
CA GLY A 16 -3.32 -21.54 23.90
C GLY A 16 -2.84 -21.34 22.45
N LYS A 17 -1.57 -20.99 22.23
CA LYS A 17 -0.94 -20.86 20.89
C LYS A 17 -1.19 -22.08 19.99
N SER A 18 -0.80 -23.26 20.44
CA SER A 18 -0.97 -24.54 19.73
C SER A 18 -2.44 -24.86 19.45
N THR A 19 -3.34 -24.48 20.37
CA THR A 19 -4.79 -24.68 20.21
C THR A 19 -5.37 -23.75 19.14
N ILE A 20 -4.93 -22.49 19.06
CA ILE A 20 -5.33 -21.56 17.99
C ILE A 20 -4.93 -22.13 16.63
N VAL A 21 -3.67 -22.56 16.47
CA VAL A 21 -3.18 -23.16 15.22
C VAL A 21 -3.98 -24.41 14.84
N THR A 22 -4.19 -25.32 15.79
CA THR A 22 -4.93 -26.56 15.54
C THR A 22 -6.41 -26.30 15.24
N SER A 23 -7.01 -25.31 15.90
CA SER A 23 -8.41 -24.91 15.68
C SER A 23 -8.62 -24.34 14.29
N LEU A 24 -7.67 -23.56 13.76
CA LEU A 24 -7.69 -23.09 12.38
C LEU A 24 -7.72 -24.25 11.37
N ILE A 25 -6.84 -25.24 11.55
CA ILE A 25 -6.67 -26.34 10.59
C ILE A 25 -7.85 -27.32 10.62
N LYS A 26 -8.34 -27.64 11.82
CA LYS A 26 -9.39 -28.66 12.00
C LYS A 26 -10.80 -28.09 12.08
N GLU A 27 -10.93 -26.77 12.01
CA GLU A 27 -12.19 -26.03 12.20
C GLU A 27 -12.97 -26.46 13.46
N SER A 28 -12.27 -26.96 14.46
CA SER A 28 -12.86 -27.58 15.65
C SER A 28 -11.86 -27.57 16.82
N PHE A 29 -12.39 -27.58 18.05
CA PHE A 29 -11.55 -27.63 19.24
C PHE A 29 -10.93 -29.02 19.45
N VAL A 30 -9.64 -29.04 19.76
CA VAL A 30 -8.90 -30.25 20.11
C VAL A 30 -8.42 -30.13 21.55
N ALA A 31 -8.91 -31.00 22.42
CA ALA A 31 -8.58 -30.98 23.85
C ALA A 31 -7.13 -31.37 24.15
N HIS A 32 -6.56 -32.28 23.34
CA HIS A 32 -5.19 -32.78 23.52
C HIS A 32 -4.35 -32.40 22.30
N VAL A 33 -3.63 -31.29 22.42
CA VAL A 33 -2.68 -30.80 21.41
C VAL A 33 -1.26 -31.01 21.94
N GLN A 34 -0.35 -31.35 21.04
CA GLN A 34 1.09 -31.35 21.31
C GLN A 34 1.57 -29.96 21.76
N HIS A 35 2.66 -29.92 22.54
CA HIS A 35 3.19 -28.69 23.13
C HIS A 35 3.61 -27.64 22.09
N VAL A 36 4.15 -28.08 20.96
CA VAL A 36 4.45 -27.24 19.80
C VAL A 36 3.94 -27.95 18.55
N VAL A 37 3.11 -27.27 17.77
CA VAL A 37 2.62 -27.79 16.49
C VAL A 37 3.70 -27.60 15.41
N PRO A 38 3.97 -28.61 14.55
CA PRO A 38 4.81 -28.43 13.38
C PRO A 38 4.35 -27.26 12.52
N GLU A 39 5.27 -26.66 11.78
CA GLU A 39 4.96 -25.58 10.86
C GLU A 39 3.82 -25.97 9.89
N VAL A 40 2.86 -25.08 9.75
CA VAL A 40 1.68 -25.25 8.90
C VAL A 40 1.84 -24.35 7.70
N THR A 41 1.70 -24.92 6.51
CA THR A 41 1.71 -24.16 5.25
C THR A 41 0.29 -24.10 4.69
N ILE A 42 -0.26 -22.90 4.58
CA ILE A 42 -1.53 -22.63 3.91
C ILE A 42 -1.20 -22.19 2.48
N PRO A 43 -1.69 -22.94 1.47
CA PRO A 43 -1.42 -22.62 0.07
C PRO A 43 -2.19 -21.37 -0.37
N PRO A 44 -1.70 -20.64 -1.38
CA PRO A 44 -2.24 -19.33 -1.74
C PRO A 44 -3.72 -19.38 -2.15
N GLU A 45 -4.18 -20.47 -2.75
CA GLU A 45 -5.56 -20.66 -3.22
C GLU A 45 -6.60 -20.66 -2.09
N VAL A 46 -6.17 -20.87 -0.85
CA VAL A 46 -7.01 -20.90 0.34
C VAL A 46 -6.97 -19.56 1.10
N THR A 47 -6.02 -18.68 0.76
CA THR A 47 -5.86 -17.38 1.40
C THR A 47 -6.60 -16.27 0.64
N PRO A 48 -7.24 -15.31 1.33
CA PRO A 48 -7.92 -14.19 0.66
C PRO A 48 -7.00 -13.33 -0.22
N GLU A 49 -5.72 -13.23 0.17
CA GLU A 49 -4.72 -12.39 -0.49
C GLU A 49 -3.92 -13.16 -1.57
N ASN A 50 -4.23 -14.44 -1.81
CA ASN A 50 -3.56 -15.31 -2.76
C ASN A 50 -2.03 -15.42 -2.53
N VAL A 51 -1.62 -15.54 -1.27
CA VAL A 51 -0.21 -15.59 -0.83
C VAL A 51 0.02 -16.80 0.07
N THR A 52 1.14 -17.50 -0.14
CA THR A 52 1.48 -18.67 0.71
C THR A 52 1.70 -18.22 2.14
N THR A 53 1.02 -18.83 3.11
CA THR A 53 1.12 -18.43 4.52
C THR A 53 1.71 -19.56 5.36
N TYR A 54 2.83 -19.28 6.03
CA TYR A 54 3.47 -20.17 6.98
C TYR A 54 3.08 -19.76 8.40
N ILE A 55 2.49 -20.68 9.16
CA ILE A 55 2.15 -20.47 10.57
C ILE A 55 3.09 -21.29 11.43
N VAL A 56 3.76 -20.61 12.36
CA VAL A 56 4.64 -21.26 13.33
C VAL A 56 4.20 -21.01 14.75
N ASP A 57 4.05 -22.13 15.45
CA ASP A 57 3.84 -22.21 16.88
C ASP A 57 5.19 -22.23 17.59
N SER A 58 5.36 -21.38 18.61
CA SER A 58 6.59 -21.34 19.39
C SER A 58 6.43 -21.97 20.77
N GLY A 59 7.46 -22.68 21.21
CA GLY A 59 7.58 -23.13 22.59
C GLY A 59 7.78 -21.95 23.55
N ALA A 60 7.17 -22.01 24.74
CA ALA A 60 7.35 -21.01 25.79
C ALA A 60 8.44 -21.38 26.82
N GLY A 61 9.07 -22.55 26.67
CA GLY A 61 10.05 -23.08 27.63
C GLY A 61 11.43 -22.41 27.51
N LEU A 62 12.16 -22.34 28.63
CA LEU A 62 13.54 -21.81 28.66
C LEU A 62 14.49 -22.56 27.72
N GLN A 63 14.23 -23.85 27.48
CA GLN A 63 15.01 -24.70 26.59
C GLN A 63 14.88 -24.29 25.12
N ASP A 64 13.77 -23.64 24.75
CA ASP A 64 13.45 -23.24 23.38
C ASP A 64 13.97 -21.84 23.05
N LYS A 65 14.63 -21.14 23.98
CA LYS A 65 14.95 -19.71 23.84
C LYS A 65 15.73 -19.39 22.55
N GLN A 66 16.79 -20.15 22.24
CA GLN A 66 17.59 -19.91 21.02
C GLN A 66 16.78 -20.17 19.75
N HIS A 67 15.90 -21.19 19.77
CA HIS A 67 15.02 -21.49 18.67
C HIS A 67 13.97 -20.39 18.48
N LEU A 68 13.32 -19.94 19.57
CA LEU A 68 12.39 -18.82 19.58
C LEU A 68 13.01 -17.55 19.01
N GLU A 69 14.23 -17.17 19.43
CA GLU A 69 14.93 -16.01 18.86
C GLU A 69 15.20 -16.16 17.35
N THR A 70 15.46 -17.37 16.89
CA THR A 70 15.66 -17.66 15.46
C THR A 70 14.35 -17.47 14.70
N GLU A 71 13.24 -17.96 15.25
CA GLU A 71 11.93 -17.83 14.62
C GLU A 71 11.40 -16.39 14.66
N ILE A 72 11.65 -15.64 15.74
CA ILE A 72 11.32 -14.21 15.83
C ILE A 72 12.03 -13.42 14.72
N ARG A 73 13.31 -13.70 14.43
CA ARG A 73 14.05 -13.01 13.36
C ARG A 73 13.58 -13.36 11.95
N LYS A 74 12.92 -14.51 11.76
CA LYS A 74 12.36 -14.94 10.46
C LYS A 74 10.93 -14.47 10.26
N ALA A 75 10.23 -14.06 11.31
CA ALA A 75 8.82 -13.71 11.24
C ALA A 75 8.59 -12.52 10.31
N HIS A 76 7.51 -12.57 9.51
CA HIS A 76 7.01 -11.40 8.79
C HIS A 76 5.99 -10.63 9.64
N VAL A 77 5.32 -11.32 10.58
CA VAL A 77 4.40 -10.78 11.58
C VAL A 77 4.42 -11.66 12.82
N ILE A 78 4.27 -11.05 14.00
CA ILE A 78 4.26 -11.75 15.29
C ILE A 78 2.88 -11.59 15.93
N CYS A 79 2.24 -12.71 16.24
CA CYS A 79 1.01 -12.75 17.03
C CYS A 79 1.37 -13.03 18.49
N VAL A 80 1.24 -12.02 19.36
CA VAL A 80 1.49 -12.17 20.80
C VAL A 80 0.20 -12.59 21.47
N VAL A 81 0.13 -13.86 21.86
CA VAL A 81 -1.04 -14.48 22.46
C VAL A 81 -1.00 -14.32 23.98
N TYR A 82 -2.07 -13.77 24.53
CA TYR A 82 -2.34 -13.74 25.97
C TYR A 82 -3.69 -14.42 26.25
N SER A 83 -3.91 -14.76 27.51
CA SER A 83 -5.11 -15.48 27.95
C SER A 83 -6.01 -14.54 28.74
N ILE A 84 -7.29 -14.42 28.38
CA ILE A 84 -8.24 -13.53 29.06
C ILE A 84 -8.42 -13.91 30.54
N ASP A 85 -8.28 -15.19 30.89
CA ASP A 85 -8.35 -15.71 32.26
C ASP A 85 -7.02 -15.57 33.04
N ASN A 86 -5.95 -15.04 32.43
CA ASN A 86 -4.65 -14.84 33.08
C ASN A 86 -4.11 -13.41 32.84
N PRO A 87 -4.44 -12.44 33.71
CA PRO A 87 -4.01 -11.05 33.57
C PRO A 87 -2.48 -10.88 33.47
N ASN A 88 -1.70 -11.71 34.15
CA ASN A 88 -0.23 -11.64 34.09
C ASN A 88 0.30 -11.85 32.66
N SER A 89 -0.39 -12.65 31.84
CA SER A 89 0.02 -12.88 30.44
C SER A 89 -0.15 -11.63 29.58
N PHE A 90 -1.12 -10.77 29.91
CA PHE A 90 -1.33 -9.47 29.27
C PHE A 90 -0.29 -8.45 29.73
N ASP A 91 -0.04 -8.35 31.04
CA ASP A 91 0.97 -7.43 31.62
C ASP A 91 2.39 -7.67 31.08
N ARG A 92 2.67 -8.91 30.67
CA ARG A 92 3.94 -9.29 30.05
C ARG A 92 4.13 -8.83 28.62
N ILE A 93 3.09 -8.37 27.93
CA ILE A 93 3.19 -7.85 26.56
C ILE A 93 4.11 -6.62 26.52
N PRO A 94 3.80 -5.50 27.20
CA PRO A 94 4.66 -4.32 27.19
C PRO A 94 5.92 -4.47 28.04
N THR A 95 5.90 -5.31 29.08
CA THR A 95 7.04 -5.43 30.01
C THR A 95 8.11 -6.43 29.57
N TYR A 96 7.77 -7.41 28.73
CA TYR A 96 8.69 -8.46 28.29
C TYR A 96 8.68 -8.65 26.77
N TRP A 97 7.55 -9.03 26.18
CA TRP A 97 7.50 -9.48 24.79
C TRP A 97 7.90 -8.39 23.79
N LEU A 98 7.28 -7.21 23.85
CA LEU A 98 7.59 -6.11 22.93
C LEU A 98 9.03 -5.58 23.10
N PRO A 99 9.53 -5.31 24.33
CA PRO A 99 10.95 -4.98 24.53
C PRO A 99 11.90 -6.05 24.03
N TYR A 100 11.54 -7.33 24.14
CA TYR A 100 12.37 -8.44 23.69
C TYR A 100 12.53 -8.45 22.16
N PHE A 101 11.45 -8.21 21.40
CA PHE A 101 11.56 -8.11 19.93
C PHE A 101 12.46 -6.94 19.51
N ARG A 102 12.32 -5.78 20.18
CA ARG A 102 13.20 -4.62 19.96
C ARG A 102 14.66 -4.92 20.26
N GLN A 103 14.94 -5.64 21.36
CA GLN A 103 16.29 -6.07 21.72
C GLN A 103 16.92 -6.97 20.64
N LEU A 104 16.12 -7.78 19.96
CA LEU A 104 16.56 -8.63 18.84
C LEU A 104 16.71 -7.86 17.52
N GLY A 105 16.36 -6.57 17.48
CA GLY A 105 16.39 -5.74 16.29
C GLY A 105 15.26 -6.05 15.30
N VAL A 106 14.19 -6.68 15.75
CA VAL A 106 13.05 -7.07 14.91
C VAL A 106 12.03 -5.95 14.87
N ASN A 107 11.73 -5.47 13.67
CA ASN A 107 10.77 -4.41 13.40
C ASN A 107 9.73 -4.89 12.39
N VAL A 108 8.88 -5.83 12.83
CA VAL A 108 7.79 -6.41 12.05
C VAL A 108 6.47 -6.14 12.76
N PRO A 109 5.34 -6.09 12.03
CA PRO A 109 4.04 -5.86 12.66
C PRO A 109 3.74 -6.91 13.74
N VAL A 110 3.07 -6.44 14.79
CA VAL A 110 2.63 -7.24 15.94
C VAL A 110 1.12 -7.17 16.06
N ILE A 111 0.49 -8.34 16.22
CA ILE A 111 -0.93 -8.49 16.50
C ILE A 111 -1.07 -9.01 17.93
N LEU A 112 -1.83 -8.31 18.77
CA LEU A 112 -2.16 -8.81 20.10
C LEU A 112 -3.35 -9.76 19.98
N VAL A 113 -3.25 -10.94 20.61
CA VAL A 113 -4.28 -11.98 20.49
C VAL A 113 -4.79 -12.36 21.88
N GLY A 114 -5.99 -11.88 22.22
CA GLY A 114 -6.67 -12.20 23.47
C GLY A 114 -7.44 -13.51 23.35
N ASN A 115 -6.84 -14.63 23.76
CA ASN A 115 -7.45 -15.96 23.62
C ASN A 115 -8.27 -16.35 24.86
N LYS A 116 -9.15 -17.34 24.68
CA LYS A 116 -10.08 -17.88 25.70
C LYS A 116 -11.16 -16.90 26.14
N ILE A 117 -11.68 -16.12 25.19
CA ILE A 117 -12.81 -15.21 25.47
C ILE A 117 -14.05 -15.95 26.00
N ASP A 118 -14.17 -17.26 25.77
CA ASP A 118 -15.23 -18.10 26.33
C ASP A 118 -15.18 -18.22 27.87
N LEU A 119 -14.05 -17.88 28.48
CA LEU A 119 -13.88 -17.84 29.94
C LEU A 119 -14.15 -16.46 30.53
N ARG A 120 -14.44 -15.45 29.70
CA ARG A 120 -14.75 -14.10 30.14
C ARG A 120 -16.10 -14.10 30.86
N GLY A 121 -16.10 -13.70 32.13
CA GLY A 121 -17.33 -13.47 32.88
C GLY A 121 -17.90 -12.08 32.58
N GLY A 122 -19.13 -12.01 32.07
CA GLY A 122 -19.83 -10.74 31.80
C GLY A 122 -19.60 -10.17 30.39
N GLN A 123 -20.33 -9.09 30.08
CA GLN A 123 -20.13 -8.34 28.84
C GLN A 123 -19.01 -7.31 29.07
N VAL A 124 -17.89 -7.48 28.37
CA VAL A 124 -16.89 -6.42 28.21
C VAL A 124 -17.26 -5.67 26.93
N THR A 125 -17.44 -4.36 27.02
CA THR A 125 -17.67 -3.51 25.85
C THR A 125 -16.36 -3.36 25.08
N ASN A 126 -16.44 -3.14 23.77
CA ASN A 126 -15.26 -2.85 22.94
C ASN A 126 -14.47 -1.65 23.49
N GLU A 127 -15.16 -0.69 24.12
CA GLU A 127 -14.57 0.51 24.74
C GLU A 127 -13.56 0.15 25.86
N ALA A 128 -13.92 -0.80 26.73
CA ALA A 128 -13.03 -1.21 27.83
C ALA A 128 -11.77 -1.93 27.32
N LEU A 129 -11.90 -2.68 26.21
CA LEU A 129 -10.74 -3.28 25.55
C LEU A 129 -9.85 -2.19 24.93
N GLU A 130 -10.45 -1.24 24.23
CA GLU A 130 -9.73 -0.13 23.60
C GLU A 130 -8.94 0.68 24.64
N ASP A 131 -9.52 0.95 25.81
CA ASP A 131 -8.84 1.67 26.90
C ASP A 131 -7.56 0.98 27.40
N GLU A 132 -7.52 -0.36 27.40
CA GLU A 132 -6.33 -1.13 27.79
C GLU A 132 -5.28 -1.23 26.67
N ILE A 133 -5.72 -1.30 25.42
CA ILE A 133 -4.85 -1.53 24.26
C ILE A 133 -4.27 -0.23 23.69
N ILE A 134 -5.03 0.88 23.71
CA ILE A 134 -4.60 2.19 23.18
C ILE A 134 -3.26 2.66 23.77
N PRO A 135 -3.00 2.57 25.09
CA PRO A 135 -1.72 2.95 25.67
C PRO A 135 -0.55 2.14 25.08
N ILE A 136 -0.74 0.82 24.91
CA ILE A 136 0.28 -0.07 24.32
C ILE A 136 0.54 0.32 22.87
N MET A 137 -0.50 0.54 22.06
CA MET A 137 -0.34 0.94 20.65
C MET A 137 0.34 2.31 20.48
N LYS A 138 0.14 3.24 21.43
CA LYS A 138 0.81 4.55 21.41
C LYS A 138 2.31 4.45 21.72
N GLU A 139 2.70 3.56 22.62
CA GLU A 139 4.09 3.31 23.01
C GLU A 139 4.83 2.39 22.02
N PHE A 140 4.12 1.40 21.48
CA PHE A 140 4.65 0.37 20.61
C PHE A 140 4.02 0.47 19.21
N LYS A 141 4.67 1.26 18.35
CA LYS A 141 4.22 1.52 16.97
C LYS A 141 4.17 0.28 16.09
N GLU A 142 4.87 -0.78 16.47
CA GLU A 142 4.83 -2.08 15.81
C GLU A 142 3.52 -2.83 16.07
N VAL A 143 2.75 -2.46 17.10
CA VAL A 143 1.44 -3.07 17.40
C VAL A 143 0.38 -2.45 16.49
N GLU A 144 -0.13 -3.25 15.55
CA GLU A 144 -1.10 -2.79 14.54
C GLU A 144 -2.54 -2.91 15.03
N THR A 145 -2.88 -4.00 15.72
CA THR A 145 -4.23 -4.25 16.23
C THR A 145 -4.27 -5.31 17.34
N CYS A 146 -5.43 -5.43 17.98
CA CYS A 146 -5.75 -6.48 18.94
C CYS A 146 -6.97 -7.26 18.44
N VAL A 147 -6.89 -8.59 18.48
CA VAL A 147 -7.97 -9.50 18.10
C VAL A 147 -8.26 -10.42 19.26
N GLU A 148 -9.51 -10.47 19.67
CA GLU A 148 -9.97 -11.38 20.71
C GLU A 148 -10.62 -12.64 20.09
N CYS A 149 -10.20 -13.82 20.54
CA CYS A 149 -10.62 -15.09 19.95
C CYS A 149 -10.89 -16.19 21.01
N SER A 150 -11.64 -17.22 20.61
CA SER A 150 -11.74 -18.47 21.35
C SER A 150 -11.42 -19.64 20.43
N ALA A 151 -10.27 -20.27 20.66
CA ALA A 151 -9.94 -21.53 20.00
C ALA A 151 -10.86 -22.71 20.43
N LYS A 152 -11.63 -22.55 21.52
CA LYS A 152 -12.58 -23.56 22.01
C LYS A 152 -13.93 -23.47 21.32
N LEU A 153 -14.41 -22.26 21.05
CA LEU A 153 -15.68 -21.99 20.34
C LEU A 153 -15.47 -21.63 18.86
N PRO A 154 -14.33 -21.99 18.28
CA PRO A 154 -13.73 -21.38 17.07
C PRO A 154 -14.20 -19.95 16.70
N VAL A 155 -14.22 -19.03 17.66
CA VAL A 155 -14.62 -17.63 17.42
C VAL A 155 -13.39 -16.80 17.10
N ASN A 156 -13.44 -16.01 16.02
CA ASN A 156 -12.41 -15.07 15.57
C ASN A 156 -11.02 -15.69 15.31
N VAL A 157 -10.91 -17.01 15.20
CA VAL A 157 -9.61 -17.69 14.99
C VAL A 157 -9.05 -17.33 13.61
N SER A 158 -9.89 -17.38 12.57
CA SER A 158 -9.49 -17.03 11.20
C SER A 158 -9.10 -15.55 11.08
N GLU A 159 -9.78 -14.69 11.82
CA GLU A 159 -9.60 -13.24 11.87
C GLU A 159 -8.20 -12.88 12.37
N VAL A 160 -7.66 -13.61 13.36
CA VAL A 160 -6.27 -13.43 13.84
C VAL A 160 -5.28 -13.56 12.66
N PHE A 161 -5.41 -14.62 11.87
CA PHE A 161 -4.51 -14.87 10.74
C PHE A 161 -4.77 -13.94 9.56
N TYR A 162 -6.03 -13.55 9.36
CA TYR A 162 -6.41 -12.55 8.36
C TYR A 162 -5.77 -11.19 8.65
N PHE A 163 -5.90 -10.66 9.86
CA PHE A 163 -5.29 -9.39 10.25
C PHE A 163 -3.76 -9.47 10.27
N ALA A 164 -3.18 -10.61 10.67
CA ALA A 164 -1.75 -10.83 10.58
C ALA A 164 -1.23 -10.77 9.14
N GLN A 165 -1.91 -11.41 8.18
CA GLN A 165 -1.55 -11.30 6.76
C GLN A 165 -1.70 -9.86 6.25
N LYS A 166 -2.82 -9.21 6.55
CA LYS A 166 -3.08 -7.82 6.15
C LYS A 166 -2.01 -6.86 6.67
N ALA A 167 -1.57 -6.98 7.92
CA ALA A 167 -0.55 -6.10 8.48
C ALA A 167 0.79 -6.17 7.73
N VAL A 168 1.13 -7.35 7.18
CA VAL A 168 2.33 -7.53 6.34
C VAL A 168 2.11 -6.99 4.93
N LEU A 169 0.97 -7.31 4.36
CA LEU A 169 0.67 -7.01 2.95
C LEU A 169 0.21 -5.58 2.74
N HIS A 170 -0.24 -4.88 3.77
CA HIS A 170 -0.78 -3.52 3.68
C HIS A 170 -0.30 -2.69 4.87
N PRO A 171 1.03 -2.45 5.00
CA PRO A 171 1.57 -1.80 6.18
C PRO A 171 1.07 -0.37 6.33
N THR A 172 0.67 0.01 7.54
CA THR A 172 0.21 1.37 7.87
C THR A 172 1.38 2.36 7.92
N ALA A 173 2.53 1.90 8.42
CA ALA A 173 3.70 2.70 8.74
C ALA A 173 4.19 3.65 7.63
N PRO A 174 4.29 3.28 6.34
CA PRO A 174 4.73 4.22 5.31
C PRO A 174 3.65 5.23 4.91
N LEU A 175 2.37 4.94 5.14
CA LEU A 175 1.25 5.76 4.65
C LEU A 175 0.89 6.89 5.61
N TYR A 176 0.87 6.61 6.91
CA TYR A 176 0.17 7.45 7.89
C TYR A 176 0.94 7.56 9.21
N ASP A 177 0.94 8.75 9.81
CA ASP A 177 1.40 8.93 11.18
C ASP A 177 0.21 8.92 12.15
N SER A 178 0.13 7.87 12.97
CA SER A 178 -0.93 7.69 13.95
C SER A 178 -0.92 8.69 15.09
N ARG A 179 0.19 9.40 15.33
CA ARG A 179 0.29 10.41 16.41
C ARG A 179 -0.27 11.76 15.97
N ASP A 180 0.13 12.18 14.78
CA ASP A 180 -0.24 13.48 14.23
C ASP A 180 -1.55 13.41 13.44
N HIS A 181 -2.09 12.20 13.25
CA HIS A 181 -3.29 11.90 12.47
C HIS A 181 -3.24 12.44 11.03
N VAL A 182 -2.07 12.34 10.39
CA VAL A 182 -1.82 12.86 9.04
C VAL A 182 -1.14 11.82 8.14
N LEU A 183 -1.40 11.92 6.84
CA LEU A 183 -0.65 11.20 5.82
C LEU A 183 0.82 11.65 5.83
N LYS A 184 1.73 10.69 5.64
CA LYS A 184 3.16 11.00 5.52
C LYS A 184 3.45 11.69 4.19
N PRO A 185 4.47 12.58 4.12
CA PRO A 185 4.78 13.33 2.90
C PRO A 185 4.93 12.46 1.64
N ALA A 186 5.65 11.34 1.74
CA ALA A 186 5.83 10.41 0.60
C ALA A 186 4.50 9.81 0.11
N CYS A 187 3.55 9.55 1.01
CA CYS A 187 2.22 9.05 0.65
C CYS A 187 1.40 10.16 -0.02
N VAL A 188 1.46 11.38 0.50
CA VAL A 188 0.84 12.56 -0.09
C VAL A 188 1.36 12.79 -1.51
N ASP A 189 2.68 12.79 -1.71
CA ASP A 189 3.29 12.99 -3.03
C ASP A 189 2.87 11.89 -4.01
N ALA A 190 2.83 10.64 -3.55
CA ALA A 190 2.40 9.51 -4.36
C ALA A 190 0.94 9.64 -4.81
N LEU A 191 0.04 9.98 -3.88
CA LEU A 191 -1.38 10.17 -4.15
C LEU A 191 -1.66 11.41 -5.00
N LYS A 192 -0.93 12.52 -4.80
CA LYS A 192 -0.99 13.72 -5.67
C LYS A 192 -0.61 13.40 -7.10
N ARG A 193 0.45 12.62 -7.30
CA ARG A 193 0.82 12.14 -8.64
C ARG A 193 -0.32 11.30 -9.24
N ILE A 194 -0.91 10.38 -8.47
CA ILE A 194 -2.02 9.55 -8.95
C ILE A 194 -3.22 10.42 -9.35
N PHE A 195 -3.59 11.39 -8.50
CA PHE A 195 -4.65 12.36 -8.80
C PHE A 195 -4.40 13.05 -10.14
N LYS A 196 -3.21 13.62 -10.34
CA LYS A 196 -2.82 14.29 -11.59
C LYS A 196 -2.84 13.37 -12.81
N LEU A 197 -2.63 12.07 -12.64
CA LEU A 197 -2.71 11.11 -13.75
C LEU A 197 -4.15 10.67 -14.05
N CYS A 198 -5.07 10.82 -13.09
CA CYS A 198 -6.48 10.47 -13.25
C CYS A 198 -7.33 11.65 -13.71
N ASP A 199 -6.89 12.87 -13.43
CA ASP A 199 -7.44 14.11 -13.98
C ASP A 199 -7.01 14.18 -15.45
N ILE A 200 -7.87 13.72 -16.36
CA ILE A 200 -7.56 13.55 -17.78
C ILE A 200 -7.58 14.90 -18.48
N ASN A 201 -8.56 15.75 -18.14
CA ASN A 201 -8.76 17.05 -18.77
C ASN A 201 -7.95 18.20 -18.12
N LYS A 202 -7.27 17.94 -16.99
CA LYS A 202 -6.45 18.89 -16.21
C LYS A 202 -7.22 20.08 -15.66
N ASP A 203 -8.50 19.91 -15.36
CA ASP A 203 -9.32 20.94 -14.73
C ASP A 203 -9.12 21.03 -13.20
N GLY A 204 -8.35 20.09 -12.62
CA GLY A 204 -8.02 20.04 -11.19
C GLY A 204 -9.12 19.42 -10.33
N ILE A 205 -10.09 18.73 -10.92
CA ILE A 205 -11.05 17.87 -10.24
C ILE A 205 -11.04 16.47 -10.85
N LEU A 206 -11.63 15.50 -10.14
CA LEU A 206 -11.99 14.20 -10.69
C LEU A 206 -13.50 14.12 -10.77
N ASP A 207 -14.03 14.21 -11.99
CA ASP A 207 -15.47 14.14 -12.22
C ASP A 207 -16.01 12.70 -12.15
N ALA A 208 -17.29 12.52 -12.42
CA ALA A 208 -17.92 11.19 -12.37
C ALA A 208 -17.37 10.21 -13.42
N ALA A 209 -16.92 10.69 -14.58
CA ALA A 209 -16.35 9.86 -15.63
C ALA A 209 -14.94 9.42 -15.25
N GLU A 210 -14.10 10.35 -14.80
CA GLU A 210 -12.72 10.10 -14.38
C GLU A 210 -12.66 9.20 -13.13
N LEU A 211 -13.53 9.42 -12.16
CA LEU A 211 -13.63 8.56 -10.97
C LEU A 211 -14.06 7.13 -11.34
N ASN A 212 -14.94 6.97 -12.33
CA ASN A 212 -15.34 5.65 -12.81
C ASN A 212 -14.21 4.96 -13.57
N GLU A 213 -13.43 5.70 -14.36
CA GLU A 213 -12.25 5.14 -15.02
C GLU A 213 -11.18 4.74 -14.02
N PHE A 214 -10.92 5.59 -13.02
CA PHE A 214 -10.04 5.29 -11.89
C PHE A 214 -10.48 4.02 -11.15
N GLN A 215 -11.77 3.88 -10.86
CA GLN A 215 -12.32 2.71 -10.19
C GLN A 215 -12.17 1.43 -11.03
N ARG A 216 -12.51 1.50 -12.32
CA ARG A 216 -12.29 0.38 -13.23
C ARG A 216 -10.82 -0.01 -13.31
N LYS A 217 -9.91 0.97 -13.35
CA LYS A 217 -8.46 0.74 -13.40
C LYS A 217 -7.95 0.07 -12.13
N CYS A 218 -8.37 0.53 -10.96
CA CYS A 218 -7.81 0.07 -9.68
C CYS A 218 -8.48 -1.18 -9.12
N PHE A 219 -9.79 -1.34 -9.32
CA PHE A 219 -10.62 -2.34 -8.64
C PHE A 219 -11.42 -3.24 -9.58
N ASP A 220 -11.25 -3.07 -10.90
CA ASP A 220 -11.95 -3.85 -11.95
C ASP A 220 -13.49 -3.80 -11.80
N ALA A 221 -14.02 -2.74 -11.18
CA ALA A 221 -15.43 -2.51 -10.93
C ALA A 221 -15.80 -1.03 -11.16
N PRO A 222 -16.98 -0.73 -11.72
CA PRO A 222 -17.48 0.64 -11.79
C PRO A 222 -18.01 1.10 -10.43
N LEU A 223 -18.01 2.41 -10.21
CA LEU A 223 -18.59 3.00 -9.01
C LEU A 223 -20.09 3.22 -9.21
N GLN A 224 -20.91 2.77 -8.27
CA GLN A 224 -22.35 3.07 -8.35
C GLN A 224 -22.58 4.56 -8.06
N LEU A 225 -23.54 5.18 -8.77
CA LEU A 225 -23.81 6.61 -8.63
C LEU A 225 -24.10 7.00 -7.16
N GLN A 226 -24.84 6.15 -6.45
CA GLN A 226 -25.20 6.36 -5.05
C GLN A 226 -23.98 6.28 -4.11
N GLU A 227 -23.00 5.42 -4.41
CA GLU A 227 -21.74 5.34 -3.66
C GLU A 227 -20.88 6.58 -3.89
N LEU A 228 -20.84 7.06 -5.14
CA LEU A 228 -20.14 8.28 -5.52
C LEU A 228 -20.72 9.51 -4.82
N GLU A 229 -22.05 9.65 -4.81
CA GLU A 229 -22.73 10.73 -4.08
C GLU A 229 -22.43 10.66 -2.59
N GLY A 230 -22.50 9.46 -1.99
CA GLY A 230 -22.15 9.26 -0.58
C GLY A 230 -20.69 9.62 -0.25
N ILE A 231 -19.74 9.33 -1.15
CA ILE A 231 -18.34 9.75 -1.00
C ILE A 231 -18.23 11.27 -1.06
N LYS A 232 -18.86 11.92 -2.05
CA LYS A 232 -18.83 13.38 -2.21
C LYS A 232 -19.43 14.09 -1.00
N ASP A 233 -20.55 13.62 -0.49
CA ASP A 233 -21.21 14.21 0.68
C ASP A 233 -20.34 14.09 1.93
N MET A 234 -19.73 12.92 2.15
CA MET A 234 -18.80 12.71 3.26
C MET A 234 -17.59 13.66 3.18
N VAL A 235 -17.04 13.88 1.98
CA VAL A 235 -15.93 14.81 1.76
C VAL A 235 -16.37 16.26 1.95
N ARG A 236 -17.54 16.66 1.45
CA ARG A 236 -18.09 18.03 1.63
C ARG A 236 -18.27 18.41 3.09
N GLU A 237 -18.68 17.46 3.92
CA GLU A 237 -18.93 17.70 5.34
C GLU A 237 -17.64 17.92 6.15
N HIS A 238 -16.51 17.31 5.74
CA HIS A 238 -15.32 17.23 6.57
C HIS A 238 -14.03 17.81 5.97
N ALA A 239 -14.01 18.08 4.66
CA ALA A 239 -12.85 18.65 3.97
C ALA A 239 -13.23 19.96 3.26
N GLU A 240 -12.75 21.08 3.79
CA GLU A 240 -12.90 22.37 3.13
C GLU A 240 -12.28 22.32 1.73
N ASN A 241 -13.04 22.74 0.72
CA ASN A 241 -12.66 22.67 -0.70
C ASN A 241 -12.37 21.24 -1.21
N GLY A 242 -12.88 20.20 -0.55
CA GLY A 242 -12.71 18.81 -0.99
C GLY A 242 -13.51 18.44 -2.23
N VAL A 243 -14.60 19.16 -2.52
CA VAL A 243 -15.43 18.97 -3.72
C VAL A 243 -15.68 20.32 -4.40
N ARG A 244 -15.49 20.39 -5.71
CA ARG A 244 -15.71 21.58 -6.54
C ARG A 244 -16.37 21.16 -7.85
N ASP A 245 -17.38 21.90 -8.31
CA ASP A 245 -18.09 21.64 -9.59
C ASP A 245 -18.58 20.19 -9.77
N ASP A 246 -19.02 19.58 -8.67
CA ASP A 246 -19.40 18.15 -8.59
C ASP A 246 -18.28 17.15 -8.93
N GLY A 247 -17.02 17.56 -8.88
CA GLY A 247 -15.84 16.70 -8.91
C GLY A 247 -15.05 16.72 -7.59
N LEU A 248 -14.27 15.67 -7.38
CA LEU A 248 -13.39 15.55 -6.21
C LEU A 248 -12.10 16.32 -6.46
N THR A 249 -11.73 17.25 -5.58
CA THR A 249 -10.45 17.99 -5.72
C THR A 249 -9.27 17.15 -5.22
N GLU A 250 -8.03 17.59 -5.45
CA GLU A 250 -6.83 16.95 -4.89
C GLU A 250 -6.93 16.82 -3.35
N ALA A 251 -7.42 17.87 -2.67
CA ALA A 251 -7.62 17.86 -1.23
C ALA A 251 -8.68 16.84 -0.79
N GLY A 252 -9.79 16.74 -1.54
CA GLY A 252 -10.82 15.75 -1.28
C GLY A 252 -10.34 14.31 -1.50
N PHE A 253 -9.51 14.09 -2.52
CA PHE A 253 -8.91 12.79 -2.82
C PHE A 253 -7.96 12.33 -1.71
N LEU A 254 -7.10 13.24 -1.22
CA LEU A 254 -6.23 12.95 -0.07
C LEU A 254 -7.03 12.70 1.20
N TYR A 255 -8.09 13.46 1.44
CA TYR A 255 -8.97 13.26 2.60
C TYR A 255 -9.69 11.90 2.53
N LEU A 256 -10.19 11.49 1.37
CA LEU A 256 -10.81 10.18 1.16
C LEU A 256 -9.86 9.04 1.53
N HIS A 257 -8.61 9.09 1.07
CA HIS A 257 -7.60 8.09 1.42
C HIS A 257 -7.21 8.12 2.90
N THR A 258 -7.23 9.30 3.53
CA THR A 258 -7.04 9.45 4.98
C THR A 258 -8.14 8.69 5.74
N ILE A 259 -9.40 8.83 5.33
CA ILE A 259 -10.54 8.15 5.95
C ILE A 259 -10.48 6.64 5.74
N PHE A 260 -10.05 6.15 4.57
CA PHE A 260 -9.85 4.71 4.37
C PHE A 260 -8.83 4.14 5.34
N ILE A 261 -7.70 4.84 5.54
CA ILE A 261 -6.67 4.41 6.48
C ILE A 261 -7.19 4.44 7.92
N GLN A 262 -7.85 5.53 8.34
CA GLN A 262 -8.42 5.66 9.69
C GLN A 262 -9.49 4.60 9.99
N ARG A 263 -10.24 4.15 8.98
CA ARG A 263 -11.24 3.07 9.09
C ARG A 263 -10.64 1.66 8.94
N GLY A 264 -9.31 1.52 8.92
CA GLY A 264 -8.62 0.24 8.79
C GLY A 264 -8.70 -0.41 7.41
N ARG A 265 -9.15 0.34 6.38
CA ARG A 265 -9.25 -0.11 4.98
C ARG A 265 -7.99 0.23 4.20
N LEU A 266 -6.84 -0.20 4.72
CA LEU A 266 -5.52 0.07 4.16
C LEU A 266 -5.35 -0.53 2.77
N GLU A 267 -6.00 -1.67 2.52
CA GLU A 267 -5.99 -2.37 1.24
C GLU A 267 -6.43 -1.49 0.08
N THR A 268 -7.43 -0.61 0.29
CA THR A 268 -7.96 0.26 -0.77
C THR A 268 -6.87 1.22 -1.26
N THR A 269 -6.17 1.86 -0.33
CA THR A 269 -5.07 2.79 -0.66
C THR A 269 -3.89 2.06 -1.28
N TRP A 270 -3.51 0.90 -0.74
CA TRP A 270 -2.40 0.11 -1.27
C TRP A 270 -2.67 -0.45 -2.66
N THR A 271 -3.90 -0.88 -2.95
CA THR A 271 -4.31 -1.34 -4.28
C THR A 271 -4.13 -0.24 -5.31
N VAL A 272 -4.57 0.99 -4.98
CA VAL A 272 -4.36 2.17 -5.83
C VAL A 272 -2.86 2.42 -6.04
N LEU A 273 -2.07 2.51 -4.97
CA LEU A 273 -0.62 2.74 -5.06
C LEU A 273 0.07 1.70 -5.96
N ARG A 274 -0.25 0.42 -5.79
CA ARG A 274 0.33 -0.68 -6.59
C ARG A 274 -0.08 -0.63 -8.05
N LYS A 275 -1.34 -0.28 -8.35
CA LYS A 275 -1.81 -0.15 -9.74
C LYS A 275 -1.04 0.94 -10.50
N PHE A 276 -0.56 1.95 -9.77
CA PHE A 276 0.27 3.03 -10.31
C PHE A 276 1.79 2.81 -10.14
N GLY A 277 2.21 1.58 -9.81
CA GLY A 277 3.60 1.14 -9.85
C GLY A 277 4.40 1.32 -8.56
N TYR A 278 3.77 1.80 -7.48
CA TYR A 278 4.46 2.02 -6.19
C TYR A 278 4.70 0.73 -5.42
N ALA A 279 5.88 0.64 -4.80
CA ALA A 279 6.26 -0.41 -3.85
C ALA A 279 5.95 -0.02 -2.39
N GLU A 280 6.32 -0.89 -1.45
CA GLU A 280 6.10 -0.70 0.00
C GLU A 280 6.83 0.53 0.57
N ASP A 281 7.91 0.98 -0.08
CA ASP A 281 8.67 2.18 0.28
C ASP A 281 8.14 3.46 -0.41
N LEU A 282 7.00 3.37 -1.10
CA LEU A 282 6.37 4.44 -1.87
C LEU A 282 7.25 4.99 -3.00
N ARG A 283 8.16 4.17 -3.52
CA ARG A 283 8.89 4.46 -4.76
C ARG A 283 8.31 3.64 -5.91
N LEU A 284 8.40 4.18 -7.13
CA LEU A 284 8.04 3.43 -8.32
C LEU A 284 9.03 2.28 -8.52
N THR A 285 8.50 1.08 -8.77
CA THR A 285 9.34 -0.11 -8.97
C THR A 285 10.19 0.01 -10.23
N GLU A 286 11.39 -0.56 -10.20
CA GLU A 286 12.26 -0.59 -11.39
C GLU A 286 11.60 -1.31 -12.56
N SER A 287 10.84 -2.38 -12.32
CA SER A 287 10.10 -3.09 -13.36
C SER A 287 8.99 -2.26 -14.00
N PHE A 288 8.44 -1.29 -13.26
CA PHE A 288 7.42 -0.37 -13.77
C PHE A 288 8.04 0.74 -14.62
N LEU A 289 9.19 1.28 -14.20
CA LEU A 289 9.92 2.31 -14.95
C LEU A 289 10.70 1.75 -16.15
N TYR A 290 11.24 0.55 -15.99
CA TYR A 290 12.11 -0.12 -16.97
C TYR A 290 11.56 -1.54 -17.20
N PRO A 291 10.43 -1.67 -17.93
CA PRO A 291 9.91 -2.97 -18.30
C PRO A 291 10.95 -3.72 -19.14
N LYS A 292 10.88 -5.06 -19.11
CA LYS A 292 11.80 -5.89 -19.88
C LYS A 292 11.64 -5.58 -21.37
N PHE A 293 12.68 -5.02 -21.97
CA PHE A 293 12.70 -4.56 -23.35
C PHE A 293 14.06 -4.91 -23.96
N ASP A 294 14.13 -6.05 -24.65
CA ASP A 294 15.37 -6.58 -25.22
C ASP A 294 15.54 -6.05 -26.65
N VAL A 295 16.64 -5.33 -26.91
CA VAL A 295 16.98 -4.79 -28.24
C VAL A 295 18.14 -5.58 -28.82
N ALA A 296 17.96 -6.14 -30.02
CA ALA A 296 19.04 -6.85 -30.71
C ALA A 296 20.17 -5.87 -31.12
N PRO A 297 21.44 -6.32 -31.20
CA PRO A 297 22.60 -5.43 -31.41
C PRO A 297 22.54 -4.54 -32.65
N ASP A 298 21.83 -4.97 -33.71
CA ASP A 298 21.72 -4.27 -34.99
C ASP A 298 20.34 -3.60 -35.20
N CYS A 299 19.55 -3.47 -34.13
CA CYS A 299 18.22 -2.86 -34.18
C CYS A 299 18.21 -1.48 -33.51
N SER A 300 17.41 -0.57 -34.07
CA SER A 300 17.04 0.70 -33.46
C SER A 300 15.68 0.60 -32.78
N VAL A 301 15.43 1.52 -31.85
CA VAL A 301 14.14 1.66 -31.17
C VAL A 301 13.49 2.96 -31.66
N GLU A 302 12.22 2.88 -32.03
CA GLU A 302 11.43 4.02 -32.48
C GLU A 302 10.10 4.08 -31.73
N LEU A 303 9.50 5.27 -31.71
CA LEU A 303 8.15 5.44 -31.20
C LEU A 303 7.15 4.82 -32.16
N SER A 304 6.26 3.99 -31.61
CA SER A 304 5.12 3.47 -32.35
C SER A 304 4.08 4.58 -32.61
N PRO A 305 3.11 4.37 -33.53
CA PRO A 305 2.01 5.32 -33.72
C PRO A 305 1.26 5.64 -32.42
N LEU A 306 1.09 4.66 -31.52
CA LEU A 306 0.47 4.87 -30.21
C LEU A 306 1.35 5.69 -29.27
N GLY A 307 2.68 5.55 -29.37
CA GLY A 307 3.63 6.37 -28.62
C GLY A 307 3.60 7.83 -29.08
N TYR A 308 3.59 8.06 -30.40
CA TYR A 308 3.40 9.41 -30.95
C TYR A 308 2.07 10.01 -30.55
N GLN A 309 0.97 9.27 -30.67
CA GLN A 309 -0.36 9.73 -30.26
C GLN A 309 -0.37 10.15 -28.78
N PHE A 310 0.17 9.32 -27.89
CA PHE A 310 0.23 9.67 -26.47
C PHE A 310 1.00 10.96 -26.18
N PHE A 311 2.16 11.16 -26.81
CA PHE A 311 2.93 12.39 -26.62
C PHE A 311 2.23 13.61 -27.23
N THR A 312 1.47 13.45 -28.31
CA THR A 312 0.60 14.51 -28.85
C THR A 312 -0.52 14.83 -27.89
N ASP A 313 -1.25 13.83 -27.40
CA ASP A 313 -2.38 14.01 -26.48
C ASP A 313 -1.91 14.73 -25.20
N ILE A 314 -0.75 14.35 -24.65
CA ILE A 314 -0.15 15.03 -23.50
C ILE A 314 0.20 16.49 -23.84
N PHE A 315 0.82 16.73 -25.00
CA PHE A 315 1.18 18.09 -25.41
C PHE A 315 -0.05 18.99 -25.45
N GLU A 316 -1.10 18.56 -26.16
CA GLU A 316 -2.34 19.31 -26.34
C GLU A 316 -3.07 19.54 -25.01
N THR A 317 -2.98 18.59 -24.09
CA THR A 317 -3.57 18.70 -22.74
C THR A 317 -2.90 19.78 -21.88
N TYR A 318 -1.60 20.01 -22.07
CA TYR A 318 -0.81 20.98 -21.29
C TYR A 318 -0.59 22.32 -21.99
N ASP A 319 -0.91 22.43 -23.29
CA ASP A 319 -0.98 23.69 -24.05
C ASP A 319 -2.28 24.44 -23.70
N LYS A 320 -2.25 25.17 -22.57
CA LYS A 320 -3.46 25.75 -21.97
C LYS A 320 -4.00 26.93 -22.76
N ASP A 321 -3.12 27.65 -23.46
CA ASP A 321 -3.51 28.77 -24.30
C ASP A 321 -3.69 28.41 -25.78
N GLN A 322 -3.53 27.13 -26.13
CA GLN A 322 -3.77 26.57 -27.46
C GLN A 322 -2.98 27.29 -28.54
N ASP A 323 -1.76 27.73 -28.21
CA ASP A 323 -0.89 28.44 -29.14
C ASP A 323 0.00 27.49 -29.96
N GLY A 324 -0.09 26.18 -29.71
CA GLY A 324 0.67 25.14 -30.37
C GLY A 324 2.10 25.02 -29.85
N ALA A 325 2.42 25.63 -28.70
CA ALA A 325 3.75 25.65 -28.12
C ALA A 325 3.75 25.65 -26.58
N LEU A 326 4.51 24.74 -25.95
CA LEU A 326 4.61 24.68 -24.48
C LEU A 326 5.61 25.71 -23.96
N LYS A 327 5.13 26.60 -23.08
CA LYS A 327 5.97 27.54 -22.31
C LYS A 327 6.61 26.84 -21.12
N ALA A 328 7.63 27.47 -20.52
CA ALA A 328 8.36 26.91 -19.39
C ALA A 328 7.45 26.48 -18.22
N THR A 329 6.42 27.27 -17.92
CA THR A 329 5.46 26.96 -16.85
C THR A 329 4.58 25.74 -17.16
N GLU A 330 4.19 25.56 -18.42
CA GLU A 330 3.38 24.42 -18.87
C GLU A 330 4.24 23.15 -18.91
N LEU A 331 5.50 23.30 -19.33
CA LEU A 331 6.47 22.21 -19.32
C LEU A 331 6.79 21.73 -17.89
N ASP A 332 6.94 22.66 -16.95
CA ASP A 332 7.13 22.32 -15.53
C ASP A 332 5.89 21.64 -14.93
N ASP A 333 4.67 22.04 -15.33
CA ASP A 333 3.43 21.38 -14.92
C ASP A 333 3.30 19.97 -15.52
N LEU A 334 3.63 19.80 -16.81
CA LEU A 334 3.66 18.51 -17.52
C LEU A 334 4.58 17.52 -16.82
N PHE A 335 5.81 17.94 -16.50
CA PHE A 335 6.79 17.08 -15.84
C PHE A 335 6.62 16.99 -14.32
N SER A 336 5.59 17.61 -13.73
CA SER A 336 5.36 17.58 -12.28
C SER A 336 5.05 16.18 -11.72
N THR A 337 4.71 15.22 -12.58
CA THR A 337 4.50 13.80 -12.22
C THR A 337 5.76 12.94 -12.40
N SER A 338 6.88 13.56 -12.75
CA SER A 338 8.18 12.93 -13.01
C SER A 338 9.28 13.56 -12.13
N PRO A 339 10.52 13.01 -12.12
CA PRO A 339 11.65 13.64 -11.42
C PRO A 339 12.05 15.02 -11.95
N GLY A 340 11.44 15.48 -13.04
CA GLY A 340 11.69 16.77 -13.70
C GLY A 340 11.79 16.59 -15.20
N ASN A 341 12.16 17.65 -15.92
CA ASN A 341 12.39 17.54 -17.37
C ASN A 341 13.68 16.74 -17.66
N PRO A 342 13.62 15.67 -18.48
CA PRO A 342 14.75 14.76 -18.74
C PRO A 342 15.91 15.43 -19.45
N TRP A 343 15.68 16.56 -20.12
CA TRP A 343 16.64 17.24 -20.97
C TRP A 343 17.24 18.49 -20.33
N ARG A 344 16.92 18.79 -19.05
CA ARG A 344 17.47 19.95 -18.32
C ARG A 344 19.00 20.02 -18.34
N SER A 345 19.68 18.86 -18.30
CA SER A 345 21.14 18.78 -18.34
C SER A 345 21.74 18.89 -19.76
N GLN A 346 20.91 18.75 -20.79
CA GLN A 346 21.32 18.77 -22.20
C GLN A 346 21.11 20.15 -22.85
N PHE A 347 20.91 21.20 -22.04
CA PHE A 347 20.61 22.57 -22.51
C PHE A 347 19.38 22.63 -23.42
N TYR A 348 18.35 21.82 -23.17
CA TYR A 348 17.07 21.98 -23.85
C TYR A 348 16.40 23.29 -23.38
N PRO A 349 15.99 24.21 -24.28
CA PRO A 349 15.59 23.98 -25.68
C PRO A 349 16.63 24.26 -26.82
N ASP A 350 17.92 24.45 -26.55
CA ASP A 350 18.93 24.88 -27.56
C ASP A 350 19.18 23.90 -28.74
N THR A 351 18.69 22.65 -28.66
CA THR A 351 18.80 21.66 -29.75
C THR A 351 17.62 21.71 -30.74
N THR A 352 16.62 22.53 -30.43
CA THR A 352 15.52 22.89 -31.33
C THR A 352 15.71 24.36 -31.75
N ILE A 353 15.08 24.83 -32.82
CA ILE A 353 15.29 26.19 -33.40
C ILE A 353 14.64 27.28 -32.51
N ALA A 354 14.76 27.14 -31.20
CA ALA A 354 14.10 27.91 -30.18
C ALA A 354 15.16 28.32 -29.16
N ASP A 355 15.59 29.57 -29.22
CA ASP A 355 16.40 30.24 -28.18
C ASP A 355 15.81 29.97 -26.77
N ASP A 356 16.62 30.09 -25.72
CA ASP A 356 16.34 29.90 -24.27
C ASP A 356 14.99 30.43 -23.70
N THR A 357 14.24 31.21 -24.48
CA THR A 357 12.94 31.81 -24.12
C THR A 357 11.78 31.40 -25.02
N SER A 358 12.00 30.56 -26.03
CA SER A 358 10.99 30.22 -27.03
C SER A 358 10.15 29.02 -26.59
N PRO A 359 8.82 29.08 -26.75
CA PRO A 359 7.96 27.96 -26.42
C PRO A 359 8.20 26.79 -27.39
N ILE A 360 8.07 25.57 -26.87
CA ILE A 360 8.39 24.34 -27.59
C ILE A 360 7.19 23.94 -28.44
N THR A 361 7.33 23.96 -29.76
CA THR A 361 6.25 23.52 -30.66
C THR A 361 6.01 22.01 -30.57
N LEU A 362 4.81 21.57 -30.97
CA LEU A 362 4.48 20.14 -31.04
C LEU A 362 5.49 19.34 -31.88
N GLN A 363 5.96 19.92 -32.99
CA GLN A 363 6.96 19.28 -33.84
C GLN A 363 8.30 19.09 -33.12
N ALA A 364 8.76 20.12 -32.38
CA ALA A 364 9.99 20.07 -31.60
C ALA A 364 9.87 19.05 -30.45
N TRP A 365 8.73 19.01 -29.77
CA TRP A 365 8.40 18.04 -28.73
C TRP A 365 8.49 16.59 -29.22
N LEU A 366 7.81 16.28 -30.33
CA LEU A 366 7.80 14.93 -30.89
C LEU A 366 9.18 14.53 -31.45
N ALA A 367 9.90 15.46 -32.06
CA ALA A 367 11.26 15.22 -32.54
C ALA A 367 12.21 14.90 -31.38
N GLN A 368 12.09 15.61 -30.25
CA GLN A 368 12.92 15.38 -29.07
C GLN A 368 12.65 14.00 -28.45
N TRP A 369 11.39 13.58 -28.34
CA TRP A 369 11.06 12.22 -27.89
C TRP A 369 11.53 11.14 -28.85
N SER A 370 11.42 11.37 -30.16
CA SER A 370 11.93 10.45 -31.18
C SER A 370 13.46 10.28 -31.06
N MET A 371 14.19 11.38 -30.94
CA MET A 371 15.64 11.37 -30.70
C MET A 371 16.00 10.68 -29.38
N THR A 372 15.29 10.99 -28.29
CA THR A 372 15.51 10.35 -26.98
C THR A 372 15.28 8.84 -27.07
N THR A 373 14.26 8.40 -27.80
CA THR A 373 13.94 6.98 -27.98
C THR A 373 15.03 6.25 -28.77
N LEU A 374 15.56 6.88 -29.80
CA LEU A 374 16.64 6.32 -30.62
C LEU A 374 17.97 6.20 -29.85
N LEU A 375 18.32 7.23 -29.08
CA LEU A 375 19.61 7.31 -28.38
C LEU A 375 19.59 6.61 -27.01
N ASP A 376 18.49 6.71 -26.28
CA ASP A 376 18.29 6.15 -24.95
C ASP A 376 16.82 5.82 -24.68
N HIS A 377 16.36 4.73 -25.30
CA HIS A 377 15.01 4.20 -25.10
C HIS A 377 14.66 3.95 -23.63
N ARG A 378 15.64 3.74 -22.73
CA ARG A 378 15.36 3.55 -21.30
C ARG A 378 14.81 4.81 -20.66
N THR A 379 15.34 5.98 -21.03
CA THR A 379 14.78 7.27 -20.61
C THR A 379 13.35 7.41 -21.12
N THR A 380 13.07 7.13 -22.40
CA THR A 380 11.69 7.14 -22.92
C THR A 380 10.76 6.22 -22.13
N LEU A 381 11.16 4.97 -21.87
CA LEU A 381 10.33 4.00 -21.14
C LEU A 381 9.98 4.48 -19.72
N SER A 382 10.97 4.99 -18.99
CA SER A 382 10.72 5.53 -17.65
C SER A 382 9.79 6.75 -17.65
N TYR A 383 9.90 7.63 -18.64
CA TYR A 383 9.04 8.80 -18.75
C TYR A 383 7.63 8.48 -19.23
N LEU A 384 7.45 7.47 -20.10
CA LEU A 384 6.13 6.91 -20.40
C LEU A 384 5.46 6.42 -19.11
N ALA A 385 6.21 5.75 -18.23
CA ALA A 385 5.70 5.30 -16.94
C ALA A 385 5.39 6.48 -15.97
N TYR A 386 6.26 7.49 -15.90
CA TYR A 386 6.03 8.69 -15.08
C TYR A 386 4.78 9.46 -15.51
N LEU A 387 4.60 9.62 -16.82
CA LEU A 387 3.49 10.36 -17.44
C LEU A 387 2.19 9.54 -17.56
N GLY A 388 2.21 8.26 -17.16
CA GLY A 388 1.01 7.42 -17.06
C GLY A 388 0.55 6.79 -18.38
N TYR A 389 1.49 6.44 -19.26
CA TYR A 389 1.19 5.69 -20.49
C TYR A 389 0.35 4.44 -20.18
N PRO A 390 -0.82 4.25 -20.83
CA PRO A 390 -1.80 3.25 -20.40
C PRO A 390 -1.47 1.82 -20.86
N ASN A 391 -0.60 1.65 -21.86
CA ASN A 391 -0.28 0.35 -22.44
C ASN A 391 1.10 -0.15 -22.00
N GLU A 392 1.31 -1.47 -22.03
CA GLU A 392 2.66 -2.03 -21.87
C GLU A 392 3.48 -1.80 -23.15
N PRO A 393 4.71 -1.25 -23.05
CA PRO A 393 5.63 -1.16 -24.17
C PRO A 393 5.93 -2.56 -24.75
N ARG A 394 5.99 -2.67 -26.08
CA ARG A 394 6.23 -3.95 -26.78
C ARG A 394 7.44 -3.83 -27.70
N THR A 395 8.21 -4.92 -27.78
CA THR A 395 9.38 -5.08 -28.68
C THR A 395 8.96 -5.49 -30.08
#